data_AF-A0A371GFL1-F1
#
_entry.id   AF-A0A371GFL1-F1
#
_cell.length_a   1.000
_cell.length_b   1.000
_cell.length_c   1.000
_cell.angle_alpha   90.00
_cell.angle_beta   90.00
_cell.angle_gamma   90.00
#
_symmetry.space_group_name_H-M   'P 1'
#
loop_
_entity.id
_entity.type
_entity.pdbx_description
1 polymer ?
#
loop_
_entity_poly.entity_id
_entity_poly.type
_entity_poly.pdbx_seq_one_letter_code
_entity_poly.pdbx_strand_id
1 'polypeptide(L)'
;MKEKRKQQATMPITRNQASSNSESEEGVLQRLMRVVANLHHEEELKRAVEREAKLSEELLINPFKDSQDPRVHLQAFQTQVYISGGNDLLSFKLFLGTLKGVTMRWFSGL
;
A
#
# COMPACT_ATOMS: atom_id res chain seq x y z
N MET A 1 33.38 21.17 -75.96
CA MET A 1 31.91 21.12 -75.86
C MET A 1 31.54 21.06 -74.38
N LYS A 2 30.72 22.00 -73.88
CA LYS A 2 30.34 22.07 -72.45
C LYS A 2 28.92 21.52 -72.29
N GLU A 3 28.78 20.43 -71.54
CA GLU A 3 27.52 19.76 -71.26
C GLU A 3 26.69 20.60 -70.27
N LYS A 4 25.60 21.21 -70.74
CA LYS A 4 24.64 21.90 -69.88
C LYS A 4 23.61 20.90 -69.38
N ARG A 5 23.82 20.36 -68.18
CA ARG A 5 22.84 19.53 -67.49
C ARG A 5 21.61 20.36 -67.14
N LYS A 6 20.45 19.85 -67.53
CA LYS A 6 19.09 20.36 -67.27
C LYS A 6 18.91 20.50 -65.76
N GLN A 7 18.63 21.71 -65.27
CA GLN A 7 18.34 21.96 -63.87
C GLN A 7 17.05 21.21 -63.50
N GLN A 8 17.18 20.12 -62.72
CA GLN A 8 16.02 19.54 -62.05
C GLN A 8 15.67 20.46 -60.90
N ALA A 9 14.52 21.13 -61.00
CA ALA A 9 13.98 21.94 -59.92
C ALA A 9 13.67 21.01 -58.74
N THR A 10 14.54 21.06 -57.73
CA THR A 10 14.36 20.42 -56.44
C THR A 10 13.08 20.95 -55.81
N MET A 11 12.06 20.10 -55.70
CA MET A 11 10.85 20.44 -54.95
C MET A 11 11.22 20.55 -53.47
N PRO A 12 10.88 21.64 -52.77
CA PRO A 12 11.08 21.69 -51.33
C PRO A 12 10.14 20.64 -50.70
N ILE A 13 10.74 19.62 -50.10
CA ILE A 13 10.00 18.70 -49.24
C ILE A 13 9.52 19.54 -48.05
N THR A 14 8.25 19.94 -48.08
CA THR A 14 7.58 20.48 -46.90
C THR A 14 7.47 19.36 -45.89
N ARG A 15 8.46 19.28 -45.00
CA ARG A 15 8.40 18.46 -43.80
C ARG A 15 7.32 19.08 -42.92
N ASN A 16 6.10 18.59 -43.06
CA ASN A 16 5.00 18.92 -42.16
C ASN A 16 5.45 18.54 -40.75
N GLN A 17 5.83 19.54 -39.94
CA GLN A 17 5.93 19.37 -38.50
C GLN A 17 4.50 19.32 -37.96
N ALA A 18 3.88 18.15 -38.09
CA ALA A 18 2.78 17.82 -37.19
C ALA A 18 3.41 17.71 -35.80
N SER A 19 3.27 18.77 -34.99
CA SER A 19 3.25 18.59 -33.54
C SER A 19 2.02 17.73 -33.27
N SER A 20 2.23 16.42 -33.33
CA SER A 20 1.23 15.43 -32.97
C SER A 20 1.12 15.49 -31.47
N ASN A 21 0.25 16.36 -30.97
CA ASN A 21 -0.46 16.06 -29.74
C ASN A 21 -1.40 14.91 -30.05
N SER A 22 -0.82 13.73 -30.34
CA SER A 22 -1.57 12.51 -30.12
C SER A 22 -1.82 12.54 -28.63
N GLU A 23 -3.06 12.84 -28.25
CA GLU A 23 -3.62 12.37 -26.99
C GLU A 23 -3.58 10.84 -27.06
N SER A 24 -2.35 10.33 -27.01
CA SER A 24 -1.99 9.08 -27.65
C SER A 24 -2.59 7.98 -26.82
N GLU A 25 -2.98 6.90 -27.48
CA GLU A 25 -3.34 5.67 -26.79
C GLU A 25 -2.26 5.31 -25.75
N GLU A 26 -0.99 5.68 -25.95
CA GLU A 26 0.10 5.50 -24.99
C GLU A 26 -0.05 6.39 -23.73
N GLY A 27 -0.57 7.61 -23.85
CA GLY A 27 -0.93 8.46 -22.71
C GLY A 27 -2.13 7.93 -21.93
N VAL A 28 -3.11 7.35 -22.63
CA VAL A 28 -4.27 6.68 -22.02
C VAL A 28 -3.86 5.37 -21.34
N LEU A 29 -3.00 4.59 -21.97
CA LEU A 29 -2.44 3.34 -21.42
C LEU A 29 -1.53 3.62 -20.23
N GLN A 30 -0.70 4.67 -20.25
CA GLN A 30 0.07 5.10 -19.08
C GLN A 30 -0.83 5.53 -17.93
N ARG A 31 -1.91 6.28 -18.22
CA ARG A 31 -2.89 6.65 -17.21
C ARG A 31 -3.58 5.42 -16.64
N LEU A 32 -3.95 4.46 -17.48
CA LEU A 32 -4.58 3.22 -17.07
C LEU A 32 -3.64 2.36 -16.22
N MET A 33 -2.38 2.19 -16.62
CA MET A 33 -1.37 1.48 -15.82
C MET A 33 -1.19 2.11 -14.44
N ARG A 34 -1.17 3.45 -14.36
CA ARG A 34 -1.07 4.16 -13.08
C ARG A 34 -2.29 3.90 -12.20
N VAL A 35 -3.49 3.94 -12.78
CA VAL A 35 -4.73 3.66 -12.06
C VAL A 35 -4.77 2.20 -11.58
N VAL A 36 -4.38 1.25 -12.42
CA VAL A 36 -4.32 -0.18 -12.06
C VAL A 36 -3.30 -0.43 -10.96
N ALA A 37 -2.11 0.18 -11.03
CA ALA A 37 -1.09 0.05 -9.99
C ALA A 37 -1.57 0.63 -8.65
N ASN A 38 -2.25 1.78 -8.67
CA ASN A 38 -2.82 2.40 -7.47
C ASN A 38 -3.96 1.57 -6.89
N LEU A 39 -4.89 1.08 -7.73
CA LEU A 39 -6.00 0.23 -7.30
C LEU A 39 -5.51 -1.08 -6.72
N HIS A 40 -4.49 -1.70 -7.33
CA HIS A 40 -3.88 -2.91 -6.80
C HIS A 40 -3.20 -2.65 -5.45
N HIS A 41 -2.52 -1.51 -5.29
CA HIS A 41 -1.92 -1.14 -4.02
C HIS A 41 -2.97 -0.85 -2.94
N GLU A 42 -4.06 -0.15 -3.27
CA GLU A 42 -5.19 0.09 -2.37
C GLU A 42 -5.92 -1.22 -2.00
N GLU A 43 -6.08 -2.16 -2.94
CA GLU A 43 -6.69 -3.46 -2.66
C GLU A 43 -5.82 -4.29 -1.73
N GLU A 44 -4.50 -4.30 -1.94
CA GLU A 44 -3.57 -4.99 -1.05
C GLU A 44 -3.53 -4.37 0.35
N LEU A 45 -3.61 -3.03 0.44
CA LEU A 45 -3.75 -2.35 1.74
C LEU A 45 -5.08 -2.70 2.41
N LYS A 46 -6.18 -2.72 1.66
CA LYS A 46 -7.49 -3.17 2.16
C LYS A 46 -7.43 -4.60 2.68
N ARG A 47 -6.83 -5.52 1.92
CA ARG A 47 -6.67 -6.91 2.34
C ARG A 47 -5.75 -7.04 3.54
N ALA A 48 -4.72 -6.22 3.68
CA ALA A 48 -3.88 -6.20 4.87
C ALA A 48 -4.67 -5.72 6.10
N VAL A 49 -5.42 -4.62 5.97
CA VAL A 49 -6.29 -4.09 7.02
C VAL A 49 -7.38 -5.10 7.40
N GLU A 50 -7.97 -5.79 6.43
CA GLU A 50 -8.99 -6.81 6.66
C GLU A 50 -8.40 -8.07 7.30
N ARG A 51 -7.17 -8.48 6.93
CA ARG A 51 -6.45 -9.55 7.63
C ARG A 51 -6.11 -9.13 9.07
N GLU A 52 -5.70 -7.89 9.30
CA GLU A 52 -5.48 -7.37 10.65
C GLU A 52 -6.78 -7.31 11.46
N ALA A 53 -7.89 -6.87 10.85
CA ALA A 53 -9.21 -6.84 11.49
C ALA A 53 -9.73 -8.24 11.80
N LYS A 54 -9.56 -9.18 10.87
CA LYS A 54 -9.94 -10.58 11.08
C LYS A 54 -9.10 -11.25 12.15
N LEU A 55 -7.80 -10.95 12.24
CA LEU A 55 -6.99 -11.38 13.37
C LEU A 55 -7.46 -10.75 14.68
N SER A 56 -7.89 -9.49 14.69
CA SER A 56 -8.44 -8.86 15.89
C SER A 56 -9.80 -9.42 16.33
N GLU A 57 -10.56 -10.02 15.40
CA GLU A 57 -11.86 -10.62 15.66
C GLU A 57 -11.74 -12.13 16.01
N GLU A 58 -10.87 -12.88 15.33
CA GLU A 58 -10.52 -14.27 15.67
C GLU A 58 -9.71 -14.36 16.97
N LEU A 59 -8.79 -13.41 17.19
CA LEU A 59 -8.16 -13.19 18.50
C LEU A 59 -9.10 -12.33 19.34
N LEU A 60 -10.22 -12.90 19.76
CA LEU A 60 -11.21 -12.34 20.69
C LEU A 60 -10.60 -12.02 22.08
N ILE A 61 -9.50 -11.27 22.12
CA ILE A 61 -8.86 -10.78 23.33
C ILE A 61 -9.73 -9.66 23.82
N ASN A 62 -10.55 -9.97 24.81
CA ASN A 62 -11.28 -8.95 25.53
C ASN A 62 -10.28 -7.89 26.00
N PRO A 63 -10.43 -6.61 25.60
CA PRO A 63 -9.48 -5.57 25.97
C PRO A 63 -9.32 -5.52 27.49
N PHE A 64 -8.09 -5.31 27.94
CA PHE A 64 -7.78 -5.29 29.36
C PHE A 64 -8.56 -4.17 30.03
N LYS A 65 -9.30 -4.51 31.09
CA LYS A 65 -10.01 -3.52 31.91
C LYS A 65 -9.24 -3.33 33.21
N ASP A 66 -9.26 -2.09 33.71
CA ASP A 66 -8.50 -1.65 34.88
C ASP A 66 -8.81 -2.41 36.20
N SER A 67 -9.79 -3.33 36.21
CA SER A 67 -10.16 -4.18 37.35
C SER A 67 -9.70 -5.64 37.23
N GLN A 68 -9.08 -6.04 36.11
CA GLN A 68 -8.59 -7.40 35.91
C GLN A 68 -7.18 -7.58 36.49
N ASP A 69 -6.85 -8.80 36.96
CA ASP A 69 -5.50 -9.13 37.43
C ASP A 69 -4.52 -9.08 36.23
N PRO A 70 -3.49 -8.20 36.25
CA PRO A 70 -2.50 -8.10 35.19
C PRO A 70 -1.77 -9.41 34.89
N ARG A 71 -1.58 -10.28 35.89
CA ARG A 71 -0.89 -11.57 35.72
C ARG A 71 -1.71 -12.56 34.91
N VAL A 72 -3.01 -12.65 35.19
CA VAL A 72 -3.92 -13.53 34.45
C VAL A 72 -4.04 -13.06 33.00
N HIS A 73 -4.06 -11.74 32.77
CA HIS A 73 -4.11 -11.19 31.43
C HIS A 73 -2.82 -11.45 30.63
N LEU A 74 -1.65 -11.25 31.26
CA LEU A 74 -0.37 -11.54 30.63
C LEU A 74 -0.25 -13.01 30.24
N GLN A 75 -0.70 -13.93 31.10
CA GLN A 75 -0.68 -15.36 30.84
C GLN A 75 -1.60 -15.76 29.67
N ALA A 76 -2.80 -15.18 29.60
CA ALA A 76 -3.74 -15.42 28.49
C ALA A 76 -3.15 -14.93 27.16
N PHE A 77 -2.56 -13.73 27.16
CA PHE A 77 -1.88 -13.16 26.00
C PHE A 77 -0.69 -14.02 25.53
N GLN A 78 0.19 -14.44 26.46
CA GLN A 78 1.33 -15.31 26.14
C GLN A 78 0.90 -16.66 25.55
N THR A 79 -0.13 -17.27 26.13
CA THR A 79 -0.70 -18.54 25.65
C THR A 79 -1.19 -18.40 24.21
N GLN A 80 -1.82 -17.27 23.91
CA GLN A 80 -2.35 -17.00 22.58
C GLN A 80 -1.27 -16.73 21.55
N VAL A 81 -0.21 -15.99 21.89
CA VAL A 81 0.96 -15.80 21.03
C VAL A 81 1.63 -17.14 20.72
N TYR A 82 1.75 -18.01 21.73
CA TYR A 82 2.29 -19.35 21.57
C TYR A 82 1.45 -20.21 20.62
N ILE A 83 0.12 -20.19 20.77
CA ILE A 83 -0.80 -20.95 19.91
C ILE A 83 -0.85 -20.38 18.48
N SER A 84 -0.80 -19.05 18.33
CA SER A 84 -0.87 -18.40 17.02
C SER A 84 0.44 -18.48 16.24
N GLY A 85 1.54 -18.90 16.88
CA GLY A 85 2.88 -18.86 16.28
C GLY A 85 3.28 -17.46 15.84
N GLY A 86 2.74 -16.42 16.50
CA GLY A 86 2.89 -15.03 16.08
C GLY A 86 4.32 -14.53 16.28
N ASN A 87 4.85 -13.77 15.31
CA ASN A 87 6.17 -13.14 15.49
C ASN A 87 6.12 -12.04 16.56
N ASP A 88 7.23 -11.76 17.22
CA ASP A 88 7.32 -10.81 18.34
C ASP A 88 6.77 -9.40 18.01
N LEU A 89 6.92 -8.93 16.78
CA LEU A 89 6.44 -7.62 16.33
C LEU A 89 4.90 -7.58 16.16
N LEU A 90 4.32 -8.64 15.59
CA LEU A 90 2.86 -8.78 15.47
C LEU A 90 2.21 -8.96 16.84
N SER A 91 2.84 -9.78 17.69
CA SER A 91 2.44 -9.98 19.07
C SER A 91 2.48 -8.66 19.86
N PHE A 92 3.56 -7.88 19.72
CA PHE A 92 3.68 -6.57 20.36
C PHE A 92 2.59 -5.58 19.91
N LYS A 93 2.29 -5.50 18.60
CA LYS A 93 1.19 -4.66 18.08
C LYS A 93 -0.17 -5.08 18.65
N LEU A 94 -0.45 -6.39 18.70
CA LEU A 94 -1.72 -6.91 19.22
C LEU A 94 -1.88 -6.64 20.72
N PHE A 95 -0.79 -6.81 21.50
CA PHE A 95 -0.79 -6.49 22.93
C PHE A 95 -1.07 -5.01 23.18
N LEU A 96 -0.41 -4.11 22.44
CA LEU A 96 -0.69 -2.68 22.58
C LEU A 96 -2.13 -2.33 22.18
N GLY A 97 -2.70 -3.05 21.20
CA GLY A 97 -4.10 -2.88 20.78
C GLY A 97 -5.13 -3.30 21.84
N THR A 98 -4.75 -4.18 22.79
CA THR A 98 -5.64 -4.62 23.88
C THR A 98 -5.58 -3.71 25.10
N LEU A 99 -4.55 -2.86 25.21
CA LEU A 99 -4.45 -1.86 26.27
C LEU A 99 -5.43 -0.71 26.02
N LYS A 100 -6.26 -0.40 27.02
CA LYS A 100 -7.18 0.74 27.01
C LYS A 100 -7.15 1.49 28.34
N GLY A 101 -7.75 2.68 28.38
CA GLY A 101 -8.04 3.38 29.63
C GLY A 101 -6.81 3.80 30.43
N VAL A 102 -6.84 3.54 31.74
CA VAL A 102 -5.77 3.95 32.68
C VAL A 102 -4.46 3.22 32.38
N THR A 103 -4.55 1.99 31.87
CA THR A 103 -3.38 1.17 31.54
C THR A 103 -2.52 1.78 30.42
N MET A 104 -3.15 2.31 29.36
CA MET A 104 -2.46 3.07 28.30
C MET A 104 -1.75 4.31 28.86
N ARG A 105 -2.39 5.00 29.80
CA ARG A 105 -1.86 6.24 30.41
C ARG A 105 -0.65 5.97 31.30
N TRP A 106 -0.64 4.84 32.01
CA TRP A 106 0.51 4.38 32.78
C TRP A 106 1.68 3.98 31.87
N PHE A 107 1.39 3.24 30.80
CA PHE A 107 2.40 2.81 29.82
C PHE A 107 3.02 3.97 29.02
N SER A 108 2.26 5.03 28.75
CA SER A 108 2.75 6.24 28.06
C SER A 108 3.59 7.16 28.95
N GLY A 109 3.64 6.90 30.26
CA GLY A 109 4.46 7.64 31.23
C GLY A 109 5.73 6.91 31.67
N LEU A 110 5.97 5.71 31.13
CA LEU A 110 7.23 4.97 31.21
C LEU A 110 8.24 5.52 30.20
#